data_AF-A0AAD9VLG0-F1
#
_entry.id   AF-A0AAD9VLG0-F1
#
_cell.length_a   1.000
_cell.length_b   1.000
_cell.length_c   1.000
_cell.angle_alpha   90.00
_cell.angle_beta   90.00
_cell.angle_gamma   90.00
#
_symmetry.space_group_name_H-M   'P 1'
#
loop_
_entity.id
_entity.type
_entity.pdbx_description
1 polymer ?
#
loop_
_entity_poly.entity_id
_entity_poly.type
_entity_poly.pdbx_seq_one_letter_code
_entity_poly.pdbx_strand_id
1 'polypeptide(L)'
;MMYDIKWIIPKLRTPTKLWNIASSITFAAVGIFSKIVLEWLNKAVVYNKHIIIRALDARPKNVPLITVSNHHSCFDDPGIWE
;
A
#
# COMPACT_ATOMS: atom_id res chain seq x y z
N MET A 1 24.52 -12.04 -15.68
CA MET A 1 24.36 -10.70 -16.31
C MET A 1 23.95 -9.74 -15.20
N MET A 2 24.60 -8.59 -15.06
CA MET A 2 24.30 -7.63 -13.98
C MET A 2 23.40 -6.52 -14.54
N TYR A 3 22.16 -6.44 -14.03
CA TYR A 3 21.19 -5.45 -14.50
C TYR A 3 21.53 -4.05 -13.96
N ASP A 4 21.41 -3.04 -14.81
CA ASP A 4 21.66 -1.65 -14.43
C ASP A 4 20.41 -1.04 -13.76
N ILE A 5 20.23 -1.31 -12.46
CA ILE A 5 19.06 -0.87 -11.67
C ILE A 5 19.18 0.63 -11.31
N LYS A 6 19.29 1.49 -12.33
CA LYS A 6 19.20 2.94 -12.20
C LYS A 6 17.75 3.39 -12.23
N TRP A 7 17.45 4.44 -11.47
CA TRP A 7 16.11 5.01 -11.40
C TRP A 7 15.57 5.42 -12.79
N ILE A 8 14.29 5.12 -13.05
CA ILE A 8 13.70 5.20 -14.39
C ILE A 8 13.61 6.63 -14.93
N ILE A 9 13.38 7.62 -14.06
CA ILE A 9 13.38 9.05 -14.40
C ILE A 9 14.83 9.58 -14.28
N PRO A 10 15.52 9.95 -15.38
CA PRO A 10 16.96 10.25 -15.31
C PRO A 10 17.29 11.47 -14.45
N LYS A 11 16.42 12.50 -14.46
CA LYS A 11 16.56 13.72 -13.63
C LYS A 11 16.53 13.44 -12.13
N LEU A 12 15.97 12.30 -11.71
CA LEU A 12 15.84 11.91 -10.30
C LEU A 12 16.91 10.90 -9.85
N ARG A 13 17.93 10.63 -10.69
CA ARG A 13 19.11 9.84 -10.30
C ARG A 13 20.07 10.63 -9.39
N THR A 14 20.02 11.96 -9.47
CA THR A 14 20.80 12.90 -8.64
C THR A 14 19.90 14.06 -8.21
N PRO A 15 18.92 13.83 -7.31
CA PRO A 15 17.94 14.84 -6.92
C PRO A 15 18.56 15.97 -6.10
N THR A 16 17.98 17.16 -6.18
CA THR A 16 18.43 18.33 -5.40
C THR A 16 17.95 18.25 -3.95
N LYS A 17 18.61 18.99 -3.05
CA LYS A 17 18.15 19.11 -1.64
C LYS A 17 16.72 19.63 -1.54
N LEU A 18 16.34 20.58 -2.41
CA LEU A 18 14.97 21.11 -2.48
C LEU A 18 13.97 20.04 -2.94
N TRP A 19 14.31 19.24 -3.96
CA TRP A 19 13.48 18.12 -4.41
C TRP A 19 13.24 17.11 -3.27
N ASN A 20 14.28 16.76 -2.52
CA ASN A 20 14.17 15.81 -1.41
C ASN A 20 13.25 16.35 -0.30
N ILE A 21 13.43 17.61 0.11
CA ILE A 21 12.56 18.27 1.11
C ILE A 21 11.11 18.30 0.63
N ALA A 22 10.86 18.75 -0.61
CA ALA A 22 9.52 18.79 -1.17
C ALA A 22 8.88 17.39 -1.24
N SER A 23 9.62 16.38 -1.69
CA SER A 23 9.14 14.99 -1.79
C SER A 23 8.77 14.41 -0.42
N SER A 24 9.59 14.65 0.61
CA SER A 24 9.30 14.20 1.97
C SER A 24 8.05 14.89 2.55
N ILE A 25 7.86 16.19 2.29
CA ILE A 25 6.65 16.92 2.70
C ILE A 25 5.42 16.38 1.96
N THR A 26 5.49 16.16 0.65
CA THR A 26 4.40 15.58 -0.14
C THR A 26 4.04 14.17 0.36
N PHE A 27 5.03 13.30 0.61
CA PHE A 27 4.78 11.96 1.13
C PHE A 27 4.11 11.99 2.50
N ALA A 28 4.59 12.83 3.42
CA ALA A 28 3.98 12.99 4.74
C ALA A 28 2.55 13.53 4.65
N ALA A 29 2.30 14.56 3.81
CA ALA A 29 0.98 15.13 3.63
C ALA A 29 -0.03 14.13 3.03
N VAL A 30 0.38 13.36 2.01
CA VAL A 30 -0.46 12.30 1.42
C VAL A 30 -0.73 11.20 2.45
N GLY A 31 0.27 10.72 3.18
CA GLY A 31 0.08 9.69 4.21
C GLY A 31 -0.85 10.12 5.35
N ILE A 32 -0.72 11.36 5.84
CA ILE A 32 -1.62 11.92 6.86
C ILE A 32 -3.04 12.06 6.32
N PHE A 33 -3.22 12.56 5.10
CA PHE A 33 -4.54 12.67 4.46
C PHE A 33 -5.18 11.29 4.26
N SER A 34 -4.44 10.31 3.75
CA SER A 34 -4.91 8.93 3.61
C SER A 34 -5.36 8.35 4.96
N LYS A 35 -4.58 8.50 6.03
CA LYS A 35 -4.96 8.02 7.37
C LYS A 35 -6.27 8.65 7.87
N ILE A 36 -6.47 9.96 7.66
CA ILE A 36 -7.74 10.63 8.02
C ILE A 36 -8.92 10.04 7.24
N VAL A 37 -8.75 9.78 5.93
CA VAL A 37 -9.80 9.17 5.10
C VAL A 37 -10.10 7.72 5.54
N LEU A 38 -9.06 6.93 5.82
CA LEU A 38 -9.15 5.49 6.10
C LEU A 38 -9.58 5.14 7.54
N GLU A 39 -9.15 5.91 8.54
CA GLU A 39 -9.51 5.68 9.95
C GLU A 39 -10.73 6.47 10.40
N TRP A 40 -10.91 7.73 9.95
CA TRP A 40 -11.91 8.65 10.53
C TRP A 40 -13.12 8.91 9.64
N LEU A 41 -12.98 8.82 8.32
CA LEU A 41 -14.07 9.07 7.35
C LEU A 41 -14.64 7.80 6.71
N ASN A 42 -13.99 6.65 6.96
CA ASN A 42 -14.36 5.34 6.43
C ASN A 42 -15.72 4.86 6.99
N LYS A 43 -16.50 4.21 6.13
CA LYS A 43 -17.84 3.67 6.42
C LYS A 43 -18.04 2.26 5.84
N ALA A 44 -16.94 1.56 5.50
CA ALA A 44 -16.98 0.21 4.96
C ALA A 44 -17.56 -0.78 5.98
N VAL A 45 -18.50 -1.62 5.55
CA VAL A 45 -19.07 -2.68 6.37
C VAL A 45 -18.36 -4.00 6.05
N VAL A 46 -17.46 -4.43 6.93
CA VAL A 46 -16.64 -5.64 6.70
C VAL A 46 -17.35 -6.89 7.19
N TYR A 47 -17.99 -7.61 6.25
CA TYR A 47 -18.59 -8.91 6.52
C TYR A 47 -17.50 -9.99 6.71
N ASN A 48 -17.73 -10.92 7.63
CA ASN A 48 -16.91 -12.13 7.81
C ASN A 48 -15.38 -11.91 8.04
N LYS A 49 -14.94 -10.76 8.61
CA LYS A 49 -13.51 -10.45 8.90
C LYS A 49 -12.78 -11.59 9.67
N HIS A 50 -13.51 -12.34 10.50
CA HIS A 50 -12.98 -13.52 11.21
C HIS A 50 -12.50 -14.68 10.30
N ILE A 51 -13.04 -14.83 9.09
CA ILE A 51 -12.65 -15.91 8.16
C ILE A 51 -11.27 -15.62 7.57
N ILE A 52 -11.02 -14.39 7.10
CA ILE A 52 -9.72 -14.01 6.54
C ILE A 52 -8.63 -13.97 7.60
N ILE A 53 -8.93 -13.49 8.82
CA ILE A 53 -8.02 -13.57 9.98
C ILE A 53 -7.63 -15.04 10.25
N ARG A 54 -8.61 -15.95 10.38
CA ARG A 54 -8.33 -17.39 10.58
C ARG A 54 -7.51 -18.01 9.42
N ALA A 55 -7.74 -17.57 8.18
CA ALA A 55 -7.00 -18.04 7.00
C ALA A 55 -5.56 -17.48 6.91
N LEU A 56 -5.26 -16.38 7.62
CA LEU A 56 -3.91 -15.87 7.79
C LEU A 56 -3.21 -16.60 8.95
N ASP A 57 -3.84 -16.65 10.12
CA ASP A 57 -3.25 -17.11 11.38
C ASP A 57 -3.10 -18.64 11.50
N ALA A 58 -4.14 -19.40 11.16
CA ALA A 58 -4.20 -20.85 11.39
C ALA A 58 -3.63 -21.68 10.22
N ARG A 59 -2.90 -21.03 9.31
CA ARG A 59 -2.48 -21.61 8.03
C ARG A 59 -1.18 -22.41 8.19
N PRO A 60 -1.05 -23.58 7.55
CA PRO A 60 0.18 -24.37 7.64
C PRO A 60 1.40 -23.61 7.12
N LYS A 61 2.56 -23.83 7.76
CA LYS A 61 3.84 -23.25 7.33
C LYS A 61 4.12 -23.62 5.87
N ASN A 62 4.64 -22.65 5.12
CA ASN A 62 4.98 -22.75 3.68
C ASN A 62 3.80 -23.00 2.73
N VAL A 63 2.54 -22.99 3.20
CA VAL A 63 1.35 -22.99 2.33
C VAL A 63 0.92 -21.53 2.04
N PRO A 64 0.85 -21.11 0.76
CA PRO A 64 0.39 -19.77 0.42
C PRO A 64 -1.12 -19.62 0.67
N LEU A 65 -1.55 -18.38 0.91
CA LEU A 65 -2.96 -17.99 0.83
C LEU A 65 -3.21 -17.30 -0.51
N ILE A 66 -4.28 -17.67 -1.20
CA ILE A 66 -4.75 -16.98 -2.40
C ILE A 66 -6.17 -16.47 -2.09
N THR A 67 -6.35 -15.15 -2.19
CA THR A 67 -7.66 -14.51 -2.22
C THR A 67 -8.08 -14.30 -3.67
N VAL A 68 -9.40 -14.33 -3.92
CA VAL A 68 -9.99 -13.97 -5.22
C VAL A 68 -11.03 -12.90 -4.95
N SER A 69 -10.85 -11.74 -5.56
CA SER A 69 -11.73 -10.58 -5.44
C SER A 69 -11.97 -9.96 -6.82
N ASN A 70 -13.08 -9.25 -6.96
CA ASN A 70 -13.25 -8.32 -8.06
C ASN A 70 -12.25 -7.16 -7.89
N HIS A 71 -11.80 -6.57 -9.00
CA HIS A 71 -11.04 -5.33 -9.01
C HIS A 71 -11.93 -4.19 -9.53
N HIS A 72 -11.90 -3.06 -8.83
CA HIS A 72 -12.62 -1.85 -9.17
C HIS A 72 -11.69 -0.63 -9.26
N SER A 73 -10.61 -0.60 -8.46
CA SER A 73 -9.72 0.57 -8.40
C SER A 73 -8.33 0.26 -7.80
N CYS A 74 -7.34 1.12 -8.04
CA CYS A 74 -6.05 1.06 -7.33
C CYS A 74 -6.14 1.42 -5.82
N PHE A 75 -7.34 1.72 -5.31
CA PHE A 75 -7.60 1.86 -3.87
C PHE A 75 -7.95 0.51 -3.22
N ASP A 76 -8.26 -0.52 -4.01
CA ASP A 76 -8.55 -1.87 -3.50
C ASP A 76 -7.33 -2.45 -2.75
N ASP A 77 -6.11 -2.19 -3.26
CA ASP A 77 -4.85 -2.70 -2.69
C ASP A 77 -4.57 -2.20 -1.25
N PRO A 78 -4.64 -0.89 -0.93
CA PRO A 78 -4.58 -0.43 0.46
C PRO A 78 -5.88 -0.70 1.23
N GLY A 79 -7.04 -0.45 0.61
CA GLY A 79 -8.34 -0.44 1.28
C GLY A 79 -8.85 -1.80 1.76
N ILE A 80 -8.25 -2.91 1.33
CA ILE A 80 -8.58 -4.27 1.80
C ILE A 80 -7.94 -4.61 3.17
N TRP A 81 -6.96 -3.82 3.65
CA TRP A 81 -6.19 -4.10 4.87
C TRP A 81 -6.58 -3.29 6.11
N GLU A 82 -7.45 -2.30 5.96
CA GLU A 82 -7.96 -1.43 7.05
C GLU A 82 -9.13 -2.11 7.83
#